data_AF-A0A6C0HAP1-F1
#
_entry.id   AF-A0A6C0HAP1-F1
#
_cell.length_a   1.000
_cell.length_b   1.000
_cell.length_c   1.000
_cell.angle_alpha   90.00
_cell.angle_beta   90.00
_cell.angle_gamma   90.00
#
_symmetry.space_group_name_H-M   'P 1'
#
loop_
_entity.id
_entity.type
_entity.pdbx_description
1 polymer ?
#
loop_
_entity_poly.entity_id
_entity_poly.type
_entity_poly.pdbx_seq_one_letter_code
_entity_poly.pdbx_strand_id
1 'polypeptide(L)'
;MATEKTQKNAKKYVCEPCHYNSCNKTDFMRHVNNVKHKNNTLATTCNNKNYICENCEKSYNDRTGLWKHRKTCRIQHKVPPEAQPIIQGTKLNVGSSDILIELVLEVIKQSKEVQNVLIEQNKELQKQLLEHSNKLLEKLK
;
A
#
# COMPACT_ATOMS: atom_id res chain seq x y z
N MET A 1 38.28 58.94 24.07
CA MET A 1 37.91 58.36 22.76
C MET A 1 36.69 57.46 22.97
N ALA A 2 35.49 57.99 22.78
CA ALA A 2 34.24 57.24 22.93
C ALA A 2 33.82 56.78 21.53
N THR A 3 33.76 55.47 21.29
CA THR A 3 33.32 54.93 20.01
C THR A 3 31.80 54.92 19.98
N GLU A 4 31.25 55.80 19.14
CA GLU A 4 29.85 55.88 18.79
C GLU A 4 29.42 54.57 18.11
N LYS A 5 28.81 53.65 18.88
CA LYS A 5 28.21 52.45 18.30
C LYS A 5 26.84 52.79 17.75
N THR A 6 26.84 53.24 16.50
CA THR A 6 25.68 53.28 15.59
C THR A 6 24.80 52.03 15.81
N GLN A 7 23.62 52.20 16.40
CA GLN A 7 22.56 51.18 16.35
C GLN A 7 21.97 51.17 14.94
N LYS A 8 22.74 50.65 13.98
CA LYS A 8 22.28 50.40 12.61
C LYS A 8 21.23 49.31 12.65
N ASN A 9 19.96 49.69 12.48
CA ASN A 9 18.81 48.85 12.11
C ASN A 9 19.05 47.35 12.33
N ALA A 10 19.03 46.92 13.60
CA ALA A 10 19.21 45.52 13.91
C ALA A 10 18.02 44.76 13.31
N LYS A 11 18.27 43.94 12.28
CA LYS A 11 17.26 43.07 11.69
C LYS A 11 16.72 42.18 12.81
N LYS A 12 15.46 42.40 13.20
CA LYS A 12 14.79 41.57 14.21
C LYS A 12 14.37 40.27 13.54
N TYR A 13 14.94 39.17 14.00
CA TYR A 13 14.54 37.82 13.63
C TYR A 13 13.50 37.34 14.63
N VAL A 14 12.31 36.97 14.13
CA VAL A 14 11.19 36.53 14.97
C VAL A 14 10.81 35.10 14.59
N CYS A 15 10.66 34.26 15.60
CA CYS A 15 10.17 32.90 15.49
C CYS A 15 8.73 32.88 16.02
N GLU A 16 7.76 32.90 15.12
CA GLU A 16 6.33 32.83 15.46
C GLU A 16 5.94 31.59 16.30
N PRO A 17 6.38 30.36 15.98
CA PRO A 17 5.95 29.18 16.76
C PRO A 17 6.49 29.14 18.19
N CYS A 18 7.51 29.94 18.51
CA CYS A 18 8.09 30.03 19.85
C CYS A 18 7.96 31.42 20.48
N HIS A 19 7.33 32.38 19.79
CA HIS A 19 7.28 33.81 20.15
C HIS A 19 8.65 34.39 20.54
N TYR A 20 9.73 33.84 19.97
CA TYR A 20 11.10 34.20 20.31
C TYR A 20 11.60 35.27 19.34
N ASN A 21 12.15 36.37 19.85
CA ASN A 21 12.75 37.43 19.03
C ASN A 21 14.23 37.58 19.34
N SER A 22 15.04 37.84 18.31
CA SER A 22 16.47 38.08 18.45
C SER A 22 16.96 39.12 17.45
N CYS A 23 17.88 39.97 17.87
CA CYS A 23 18.52 40.98 17.02
C CYS A 23 19.78 40.43 16.32
N ASN A 24 20.20 39.20 16.65
CA ASN A 24 21.41 38.57 16.14
C ASN A 24 21.06 37.32 15.32
N LYS A 25 21.49 37.31 14.05
CA LYS A 25 21.26 36.20 13.12
C LYS A 25 21.81 34.88 13.65
N THR A 26 23.00 34.88 14.25
CA THR A 26 23.66 33.66 14.74
C THR A 26 22.89 33.03 15.90
N ASP A 27 22.34 33.86 16.79
CA ASP A 27 21.53 33.41 17.92
C ASP A 27 20.18 32.86 17.46
N PHE A 28 19.54 33.55 16.51
CA PHE A 28 18.33 33.06 15.86
C PHE A 28 18.54 31.73 15.13
N MET A 29 19.63 31.57 14.40
CA MET A 29 19.97 30.29 13.73
C MET A 29 20.20 29.17 14.75
N ARG A 30 20.84 29.47 15.90
CA ARG A 30 20.99 28.50 16.99
C ARG A 30 19.63 28.12 17.59
N HIS A 31 18.73 29.08 17.76
CA HIS A 31 17.36 28.84 18.20
C HIS A 31 16.61 27.90 17.24
N VAL A 32 16.59 28.21 15.94
CA VAL A 32 15.91 27.40 14.91
C VAL A 32 16.54 26.00 14.79
N ASN A 33 17.85 25.89 14.95
CA ASN A 33 18.55 24.60 14.79
C ASN A 33 18.49 23.71 16.05
N ASN A 34 18.02 24.23 17.19
CA ASN A 34 17.91 23.48 18.43
C ASN A 34 16.87 22.36 18.30
N VAL A 35 17.18 21.19 18.87
CA VAL A 35 16.29 20.03 18.99
C VAL A 35 14.93 20.41 19.55
N LYS A 36 14.88 21.32 20.55
CA LYS A 36 13.62 21.78 21.14
C LYS A 36 12.72 22.53 20.15
N HIS A 37 13.30 23.45 19.37
CA HIS A 37 12.56 24.18 18.34
C HIS A 37 12.07 23.20 17.28
N LYS A 38 12.99 22.41 16.69
CA LYS A 38 12.66 21.40 15.66
C LYS A 38 11.55 20.45 16.13
N ASN A 39 11.61 19.93 17.34
CA ASN A 39 10.58 19.00 17.83
C ASN A 39 9.23 19.69 18.04
N ASN A 40 9.23 20.96 18.47
CA ASN A 40 8.02 21.77 18.59
C ASN A 40 7.41 22.08 17.22
N THR A 41 8.21 22.54 16.25
CA THR A 41 7.74 22.78 14.87
C THR A 41 7.31 21.48 14.19
N LEU A 42 7.99 20.36 14.43
CA LEU A 42 7.59 19.05 13.95
C LEU A 42 6.30 18.60 14.63
N ALA A 43 6.05 18.88 15.91
CA ALA A 43 4.76 18.58 16.54
C ALA A 43 3.61 19.40 15.93
N THR A 44 3.87 20.64 15.50
CA THR A 44 2.87 21.47 14.79
C THR A 44 2.73 21.10 13.31
N THR A 45 3.82 20.71 12.63
CA THR A 45 3.85 20.42 11.18
C THR A 45 3.50 18.96 10.87
N CYS A 46 3.79 18.02 11.78
CA CYS A 46 3.40 16.60 11.75
C CYS A 46 1.94 16.40 12.23
N ASN A 47 1.14 17.46 12.28
CA ASN A 47 -0.32 17.33 12.28
C ASN A 47 -0.91 17.35 10.86
N ASN A 48 -0.07 17.36 9.81
CA ASN A 48 -0.51 17.06 8.45
C ASN A 48 -0.66 15.56 8.18
N LYS A 49 -1.04 14.77 9.19
CA LYS A 49 -1.67 13.47 8.93
C LYS A 49 -3.12 13.72 8.57
N ASN A 50 -3.32 14.44 7.46
CA ASN A 50 -4.64 14.60 6.88
C ASN A 50 -5.08 13.19 6.43
N TYR A 51 -6.03 12.62 7.15
CA TYR A 51 -6.64 11.35 6.78
C TYR A 51 -7.63 11.66 5.66
N ILE A 52 -7.20 11.49 4.41
CA ILE A 52 -8.00 11.84 3.23
C ILE A 52 -8.84 10.64 2.81
N CYS A 53 -10.11 10.87 2.47
CA CYS A 53 -10.94 9.85 1.85
C CYS A 53 -10.60 9.69 0.38
N GLU A 54 -10.24 8.48 -0.03
CA GLU A 54 -9.93 8.11 -1.42
C GLU A 54 -11.14 8.26 -2.36
N ASN A 55 -12.35 8.30 -1.82
CA ASN A 55 -13.60 8.33 -2.59
C ASN A 55 -14.13 9.74 -2.85
N CYS A 56 -13.82 10.71 -1.99
CA CYS A 56 -14.35 12.08 -2.10
C CYS A 56 -13.36 13.17 -1.70
N GLU A 57 -12.10 12.82 -1.50
CA GLU A 57 -10.95 13.71 -1.22
C GLU A 57 -11.13 14.61 0.02
N LYS A 58 -12.07 14.26 0.91
CA LYS A 58 -12.29 14.99 2.16
C LYS A 58 -11.19 14.65 3.16
N SER A 59 -10.58 15.67 3.75
CA SER A 59 -9.57 15.54 4.80
C SER A 59 -10.20 15.47 6.19
N TYR A 60 -9.61 14.65 7.04
CA TYR A 60 -10.01 14.47 8.43
C TYR A 60 -8.79 14.60 9.35
N ASN A 61 -8.98 15.22 10.51
CA ASN A 61 -7.93 15.47 11.50
C ASN A 61 -7.54 14.20 12.31
N ASP A 62 -8.35 13.14 12.24
CA ASP A 62 -8.11 11.89 12.96
C ASP A 62 -8.61 10.68 12.17
N ARG A 63 -7.97 9.52 12.42
CA ARG A 63 -8.29 8.24 11.80
C ARG A 63 -9.74 7.80 12.05
N THR A 64 -10.27 8.10 13.24
CA THR A 64 -11.66 7.78 13.62
C THR A 64 -12.66 8.59 12.80
N GLY A 65 -12.34 9.86 12.54
CA GLY A 65 -13.14 10.73 11.67
C GLY A 65 -13.24 10.16 10.26
N LEU A 66 -12.10 9.76 9.68
CA LEU A 66 -12.06 9.10 8.38
C LEU A 66 -12.81 7.77 8.38
N TRP A 67 -12.72 6.96 9.43
CA TRP A 67 -13.41 5.67 9.51
C TRP A 67 -14.94 5.82 9.52
N LYS A 68 -15.47 6.76 10.32
CA LYS A 68 -16.91 7.06 10.34
C LYS A 68 -17.38 7.54 8.97
N HIS A 69 -16.60 8.42 8.34
CA HIS A 69 -16.88 8.91 7.01
C HIS A 69 -16.86 7.78 5.96
N ARG A 70 -15.87 6.89 5.97
CA ARG A 70 -15.74 5.78 5.01
C ARG A 70 -16.97 4.86 5.01
N LYS A 71 -17.66 4.74 6.15
CA LYS A 71 -18.91 3.97 6.26
C LYS A 71 -20.12 4.65 5.63
N THR A 72 -20.11 5.98 5.55
CA THR A 72 -21.24 6.78 5.05
C THR A 72 -20.94 7.47 3.72
N CYS A 73 -19.72 7.33 3.20
CA CYS A 73 -19.32 7.94 1.94
C CYS A 73 -20.07 7.28 0.77
N ARG A 74 -20.95 8.06 0.12
CA ARG A 74 -21.78 7.63 -1.02
C ARG A 74 -21.19 8.03 -2.38
N ILE A 75 -20.02 8.67 -2.39
CA ILE A 75 -19.36 9.11 -3.62
C ILE A 75 -18.53 7.94 -4.14
N GLN A 76 -18.99 7.31 -5.22
CA GLN A 76 -18.18 6.41 -6.02
C GLN A 76 -17.52 7.28 -7.09
N HIS A 77 -16.20 7.27 -7.17
CA HIS A 77 -15.47 7.94 -8.24
C HIS A 77 -16.01 7.44 -9.60
N LYS A 78 -16.69 8.30 -10.37
CA LYS A 78 -16.83 8.09 -11.81
C LYS A 78 -15.46 8.40 -12.40
N VAL A 79 -14.60 7.39 -12.49
CA VAL A 79 -13.30 7.50 -13.16
C VAL A 79 -13.58 7.53 -14.68
N PRO A 80 -13.13 8.55 -15.44
CA PRO A 80 -13.03 8.46 -16.89
C PRO A 80 -12.11 7.29 -17.30
N PRO A 81 -12.39 6.58 -18.40
CA PRO A 81 -11.79 5.27 -18.66
C PRO A 81 -10.40 5.40 -19.28
N GLU A 82 -9.34 5.49 -18.47
CA GLU A 82 -7.98 5.32 -19.01
C GLU A 82 -7.02 4.65 -18.00
N ALA A 83 -6.52 3.49 -18.44
CA ALA A 83 -5.38 2.69 -17.97
C ALA A 83 -5.41 2.05 -16.56
N GLN A 84 -5.54 0.72 -16.56
CA GLN A 84 -5.27 -0.18 -15.42
C GLN A 84 -3.75 -0.28 -15.15
N PRO A 85 -3.32 -0.67 -13.93
CA PRO A 85 -3.16 -2.11 -13.66
C PRO A 85 -3.73 -2.59 -12.30
N ILE A 86 -4.44 -3.72 -12.37
CA ILE A 86 -4.57 -4.89 -11.45
C ILE A 86 -3.66 -4.79 -10.19
N ILE A 87 -4.13 -4.87 -8.93
CA ILE A 87 -4.66 -6.05 -8.21
C ILE A 87 -5.61 -5.57 -7.09
N GLN A 88 -6.89 -5.95 -7.16
CA GLN A 88 -7.90 -5.64 -6.15
C GLN A 88 -8.14 -6.84 -5.24
N GLY A 89 -7.63 -6.77 -4.00
CA GLY A 89 -8.01 -7.68 -2.92
C GLY A 89 -9.48 -7.47 -2.55
N THR A 90 -10.37 -8.25 -3.14
CA THR A 90 -11.80 -8.24 -2.87
C THR A 90 -12.09 -8.72 -1.46
N LYS A 91 -12.42 -7.80 -0.55
CA LYS A 91 -13.26 -8.12 0.62
C LYS A 91 -14.69 -8.29 0.13
N LEU A 92 -15.09 -9.53 -0.16
CA LEU A 92 -16.49 -9.88 -0.34
C LEU A 92 -17.08 -10.22 1.03
N ASN A 93 -18.10 -9.46 1.42
CA ASN A 93 -19.04 -9.82 2.47
C ASN A 93 -19.99 -10.83 1.84
N VAL A 94 -19.84 -12.12 2.16
CA VAL A 94 -20.53 -13.22 1.47
C VAL A 94 -21.49 -13.91 2.44
N GLY A 95 -22.77 -13.57 2.35
CA GLY A 95 -23.87 -14.42 2.80
C GLY A 95 -24.13 -15.56 1.81
N SER A 96 -23.09 -16.24 1.35
CA SER A 96 -23.12 -17.24 0.26
C SER A 96 -22.00 -18.27 0.41
N SER A 97 -21.68 -18.68 1.64
CA SER A 97 -20.66 -19.71 1.89
C SER A 97 -21.00 -21.03 1.18
N ASP A 98 -22.28 -21.37 1.09
CA ASP A 98 -22.74 -22.61 0.44
C ASP A 98 -22.44 -22.64 -1.07
N ILE A 99 -22.65 -21.53 -1.78
CA ILE A 99 -22.37 -21.45 -3.24
C ILE A 99 -20.86 -21.58 -3.51
N LEU A 100 -20.02 -20.97 -2.66
CA LEU A 100 -18.57 -21.09 -2.79
C LEU A 100 -18.10 -22.52 -2.50
N ILE A 101 -18.67 -23.19 -1.51
CA ILE A 101 -18.35 -24.58 -1.17
C ILE A 101 -18.78 -25.52 -2.31
N GLU A 102 -19.95 -25.32 -2.91
CA GLU A 102 -20.45 -26.15 -4.02
C GLU A 102 -19.53 -26.04 -5.24
N LEU A 103 -19.12 -24.82 -5.61
CA LEU A 103 -18.19 -24.59 -6.70
C LEU A 103 -16.81 -25.21 -6.42
N VAL A 104 -16.32 -25.13 -5.18
CA VAL A 104 -15.06 -25.74 -4.76
C VAL A 104 -15.13 -27.28 -4.85
N LEU A 105 -16.25 -27.88 -4.44
CA LEU A 105 -16.47 -29.33 -4.56
C LEU A 105 -16.50 -29.78 -6.02
N GLU A 106 -17.17 -29.02 -6.90
CA GLU A 106 -17.20 -29.28 -8.34
C GLU A 106 -15.79 -29.23 -8.96
N VAL A 107 -14.97 -28.24 -8.59
CA VAL A 107 -13.58 -28.12 -9.04
C VAL A 107 -12.73 -29.29 -8.54
N ILE A 108 -12.88 -29.72 -7.29
CA ILE A 108 -12.16 -30.89 -6.75
C ILE A 108 -12.57 -32.16 -7.50
N LYS A 109 -13.85 -32.32 -7.83
CA LYS A 109 -14.37 -33.46 -8.60
C LYS A 109 -13.76 -33.49 -10.00
N GLN A 110 -13.78 -32.36 -10.72
CA GLN A 110 -13.15 -32.24 -12.04
C GLN A 110 -11.64 -32.52 -11.98
N SER A 111 -10.96 -32.06 -10.93
CA SER A 111 -9.52 -32.31 -10.73
C SER A 111 -9.20 -33.80 -10.59
N LYS A 112 -10.06 -34.56 -9.92
CA LYS A 112 -9.91 -36.02 -9.77
C LYS A 112 -10.10 -36.76 -11.09
N GLU A 113 -11.04 -36.31 -11.93
CA GLU A 113 -11.24 -36.87 -13.26
C GLU A 113 -10.03 -36.65 -14.17
N VAL A 114 -9.46 -35.43 -14.16
CA VAL A 114 -8.22 -35.12 -14.89
C VAL A 114 -7.05 -35.98 -14.41
N GLN A 115 -6.90 -36.17 -13.09
CA GLN A 115 -5.87 -37.05 -12.54
C GLN A 115 -6.03 -38.50 -13.01
N ASN A 116 -7.26 -39.02 -13.07
CA ASN A 116 -7.49 -40.39 -13.56
C ASN A 116 -7.09 -40.53 -15.03
N VAL A 117 -7.52 -39.61 -15.89
CA VAL A 117 -7.15 -39.63 -17.32
C VAL A 117 -5.63 -39.57 -17.49
N LEU A 118 -4.94 -38.74 -16.70
CA LEU A 118 -3.48 -38.63 -16.75
C LEU A 118 -2.78 -39.94 -16.32
N ILE A 119 -3.31 -40.62 -15.30
CA ILE A 119 -2.78 -41.92 -14.86
C ILE A 119 -3.00 -42.97 -15.94
N GLU A 120 -4.17 -43.00 -16.58
CA GLU A 120 -4.46 -43.94 -17.66
C GLU A 120 -3.55 -43.71 -18.88
N GLN A 121 -3.37 -42.46 -19.31
CA GLN A 121 -2.45 -42.13 -20.40
C GLN A 121 -1.00 -42.50 -20.06
N ASN A 122 -0.56 -42.32 -18.81
CA ASN A 122 0.78 -42.74 -18.39
C ASN A 122 0.97 -44.26 -18.45
N LYS A 123 -0.03 -45.04 -18.01
CA LYS A 123 0.03 -46.51 -18.09
C LYS A 123 0.10 -46.99 -19.54
N GLU A 124 -0.68 -46.38 -20.43
CA GLU A 124 -0.67 -46.72 -21.85
C GLU A 124 0.68 -46.37 -22.49
N LEU A 125 1.24 -45.20 -22.19
CA LEU A 125 2.56 -44.80 -22.68
C LEU A 125 3.67 -45.76 -22.20
N GLN A 126 3.63 -46.19 -20.93
CA GLN A 126 4.55 -47.21 -20.42
C GLN A 126 4.43 -48.54 -21.15
N LYS A 127 3.19 -48.96 -21.47
CA LYS A 127 2.93 -50.19 -22.22
C LYS A 127 3.48 -50.09 -23.65
N GLN A 128 3.27 -48.97 -24.33
CA GLN A 128 3.79 -48.74 -25.68
C GLN A 128 5.32 -48.72 -25.70
N LEU A 129 5.97 -48.10 -24.71
CA LEU A 129 7.43 -48.13 -24.57
C LEU A 129 7.96 -49.55 -24.38
N LEU A 130 7.30 -50.36 -23.55
CA LEU A 130 7.69 -51.76 -23.33
C LEU A 130 7.56 -52.58 -24.62
N GLU A 131 6.45 -52.42 -25.35
CA GLU A 131 6.22 -53.11 -26.62
C GLU A 131 7.25 -52.72 -27.67
N HIS A 132 7.58 -51.43 -27.79
CA HIS A 132 8.60 -50.94 -28.70
C HIS A 132 9.99 -51.49 -28.34
N SER A 133 10.33 -51.53 -27.05
CA SER A 133 11.58 -52.13 -26.54
C SER A 133 11.68 -53.60 -26.93
N ASN A 134 10.62 -54.38 -26.73
CA ASN A 134 10.59 -55.81 -27.09
C ASN A 134 10.75 -56.02 -28.60
N LYS A 135 10.07 -55.23 -29.44
CA LYS A 135 10.20 -55.29 -30.90
C LYS A 135 11.64 -55.01 -31.37
N LEU A 136 12.35 -54.10 -30.70
CA LEU A 136 13.77 -53.82 -30.99
C LEU A 136 14.66 -55.01 -30.62
N LEU A 137 14.41 -55.67 -29.48
CA LEU A 137 15.14 -56.86 -29.07
C LEU A 137 14.94 -58.03 -30.03
N GLU A 138 13.74 -58.21 -30.58
CA GLU A 138 13.46 -59.26 -31.58
C GLU A 138 14.19 -59.01 -32.90
N LYS A 139 14.34 -57.76 -33.33
CA LYS A 139 15.09 -57.41 -34.55
C LYS A 139 16.60 -57.61 -34.42
N LEU A 140 17.12 -57.78 -33.21
CA LEU A 140 18.54 -58.02 -32.93
C LEU A 140 18.89 -59.51 -32.82
N LYS A 141 17.90 -60.41 -32.86
CA LYS A 141 18.09 -61.87 -32.90
C LYS A 141 18.04 -62.38 -34.34
#